data_AF-A0A6A2RLR2-F1
#
_entry.id   AF-A0A6A2RLR2-F1
#
_cell.length_a   1.000
_cell.length_b   1.000
_cell.length_c   1.000
_cell.angle_alpha   90.00
_cell.angle_beta   90.00
_cell.angle_gamma   90.00
#
_symmetry.space_group_name_H-M   'P 1'
#
loop_
_entity.id
_entity.type
_entity.pdbx_description
1 polymer ?
#
loop_
_entity_poly.entity_id
_entity_poly.type
_entity_poly.pdbx_seq_one_letter_code
_entity_poly.pdbx_strand_id
1 'polypeptide(L)'
;MVNNKNLIGIVNSLLEGHVSIEQVWNDYGTYIRSINNCNTYDEVMSLTCVYYRYGVYLANEGYYQKSLSYLEKSLTVLTDGIHLVSKETYNNFYAEVLKYKSTVLYRLGKYRKSLECLKILKTTFPEKDEFRIDYENCFQALLNKSINPLYLFVILFWAIYGIDHWLLDTNFLPSWTFNIGWYFWIVLVVIQFGFPWIKRFNK
;
A
#
# COMPACT_ATOMS: atom_id res chain seq x y z
N MET A 1 -30.02 -18.40 -15.12
CA MET A 1 -29.50 -17.09 -14.66
C MET A 1 -29.69 -17.05 -13.16
N VAL A 2 -28.61 -16.94 -12.37
CA VAL A 2 -28.72 -16.73 -10.92
C VAL A 2 -29.14 -15.28 -10.72
N ASN A 3 -30.30 -15.07 -10.09
CA ASN A 3 -30.88 -13.75 -9.91
C ASN A 3 -30.33 -13.12 -8.62
N ASN A 4 -29.33 -12.24 -8.72
CA ASN A 4 -28.70 -11.62 -7.56
C ASN A 4 -29.48 -10.42 -6.99
N LYS A 5 -30.81 -10.37 -7.18
CA LYS A 5 -31.68 -9.31 -6.63
C LYS A 5 -31.50 -9.10 -5.12
N ASN A 6 -31.16 -10.16 -4.39
CA ASN A 6 -30.88 -10.06 -2.96
C ASN A 6 -29.63 -9.24 -2.66
N LEU A 7 -28.59 -9.29 -3.50
CA LEU A 7 -27.36 -8.51 -3.32
C LEU A 7 -27.65 -7.01 -3.36
N ILE A 8 -28.44 -6.55 -4.32
CA ILE A 8 -28.74 -5.11 -4.49
C ILE A 8 -29.48 -4.59 -3.25
N GLY A 9 -30.46 -5.33 -2.73
CA GLY A 9 -31.17 -4.96 -1.51
C GLY A 9 -30.27 -4.89 -0.27
N ILE A 10 -29.34 -5.84 -0.13
CA ILE A 10 -28.33 -5.83 0.93
C ILE A 10 -27.43 -4.59 0.82
N VAL A 11 -26.98 -4.25 -0.39
CA VAL A 11 -26.10 -3.10 -0.62
C VAL A 11 -26.81 -1.78 -0.39
N ASN A 12 -28.07 -1.63 -0.83
CA ASN A 12 -28.82 -0.40 -0.56
C ASN A 12 -28.99 -0.17 0.95
N SER A 13 -29.35 -1.22 1.69
CA SER A 13 -29.46 -1.14 3.16
C SER A 13 -28.14 -0.73 3.83
N LEU A 14 -27.01 -1.21 3.29
CA LEU A 14 -25.67 -0.82 3.75
C LEU A 14 -25.32 0.64 3.41
N LEU A 15 -25.66 1.10 2.20
CA LEU A 15 -25.38 2.45 1.73
C LEU A 15 -26.24 3.51 2.43
N GLU A 16 -27.49 3.16 2.75
CA GLU A 16 -28.43 3.99 3.51
C GLU A 16 -28.11 4.01 5.02
N GLY A 17 -27.17 3.18 5.47
CA GLY A 17 -26.74 3.12 6.88
C GLY A 17 -27.69 2.36 7.80
N HIS A 18 -28.61 1.57 7.24
CA HIS A 18 -29.51 0.72 8.01
C HIS A 18 -28.81 -0.48 8.65
N VAL A 19 -27.70 -0.94 8.05
CA VAL A 19 -26.89 -2.06 8.55
C VAL A 19 -25.40 -1.74 8.43
N SER A 20 -24.59 -2.31 9.33
CA SER A 20 -23.13 -2.21 9.25
C SER A 20 -22.56 -3.23 8.24
N ILE A 21 -21.37 -2.97 7.71
CA ILE A 21 -20.69 -3.93 6.82
C ILE A 21 -20.33 -5.24 7.56
N GLU A 22 -20.06 -5.15 8.86
CA GLU A 22 -19.83 -6.33 9.70
C GLU A 22 -21.08 -7.22 9.76
N GLN A 23 -22.24 -6.61 10.05
CA GLN A 23 -23.51 -7.34 10.11
C GLN A 23 -23.84 -7.98 8.76
N VAL A 24 -23.71 -7.21 7.66
CA VAL A 24 -23.88 -7.73 6.30
C VAL A 24 -22.97 -8.93 6.05
N TRP A 25 -21.72 -8.88 6.50
CA TRP A 25 -20.78 -9.96 6.28
C TRP A 25 -21.08 -11.21 7.11
N ASN A 26 -21.56 -11.02 8.33
CA ASN A 26 -21.95 -12.12 9.21
C ASN A 26 -23.20 -12.84 8.69
N ASP A 27 -24.20 -12.08 8.25
CA ASP A 27 -25.48 -12.64 7.82
C ASP A 27 -25.43 -13.20 6.39
N TYR A 28 -24.71 -12.52 5.49
CA TYR A 28 -24.73 -12.81 4.05
C TYR A 28 -23.37 -13.20 3.47
N GLY A 29 -22.30 -13.29 4.26
CA GLY A 29 -20.95 -13.53 3.73
C GLY A 29 -20.80 -14.85 2.98
N THR A 30 -21.55 -15.89 3.33
CA THR A 30 -21.55 -17.16 2.57
C THR A 30 -22.22 -17.00 1.21
N TYR A 31 -23.35 -16.28 1.16
CA TYR A 31 -24.02 -15.95 -0.09
C TYR A 31 -23.15 -15.08 -0.99
N ILE A 32 -22.57 -13.98 -0.46
CA ILE A 32 -21.71 -13.06 -1.20
C ILE A 32 -20.52 -13.80 -1.83
N ARG A 33 -19.88 -14.72 -1.09
CA ARG A 33 -18.76 -15.53 -1.60
C ARG A 33 -19.16 -16.54 -2.67
N SER A 34 -20.44 -16.92 -2.74
CA SER A 34 -20.94 -17.86 -3.75
C SER A 34 -21.21 -17.21 -5.12
N ILE A 35 -21.22 -15.88 -5.17
CA ILE A 35 -21.44 -15.12 -6.41
C ILE A 35 -20.16 -15.18 -7.25
N ASN A 36 -20.22 -15.97 -8.33
CA ASN A 36 -19.08 -16.18 -9.22
C ASN A 36 -19.15 -15.37 -10.51
N ASN A 37 -20.35 -14.91 -10.91
CA ASN A 37 -20.57 -14.16 -12.16
C ASN A 37 -21.51 -12.97 -11.89
N CYS A 38 -21.15 -11.81 -12.44
CA CYS A 38 -22.00 -10.62 -12.51
C CYS A 38 -22.27 -10.31 -13.98
N ASN A 39 -23.54 -10.14 -14.35
CA ASN A 39 -23.94 -9.93 -15.75
C ASN A 39 -24.58 -8.55 -15.98
N THR A 40 -24.79 -7.79 -14.92
CA THR A 40 -25.40 -6.46 -14.96
C THR A 40 -24.52 -5.43 -14.26
N TYR A 41 -24.71 -4.16 -14.63
CA TYR A 41 -24.06 -3.02 -13.97
C TYR A 41 -24.26 -3.06 -12.45
N ASP A 42 -25.51 -3.23 -11.99
CA ASP A 42 -25.85 -3.20 -10.57
C ASP A 42 -25.17 -4.33 -9.79
N GLU A 43 -25.07 -5.53 -10.37
CA GLU A 43 -24.38 -6.67 -9.74
C GLU A 43 -22.89 -6.41 -9.59
N VAL A 44 -22.22 -5.92 -10.65
CA VAL A 44 -20.79 -5.57 -10.61
C VAL A 44 -20.55 -4.52 -9.54
N MET A 45 -21.31 -3.42 -9.57
CA MET A 45 -21.12 -2.31 -8.64
C MET A 45 -21.41 -2.71 -7.19
N SER A 46 -22.48 -3.48 -6.97
CA SER A 46 -22.85 -3.96 -5.63
C SER A 46 -21.78 -4.89 -5.06
N LEU A 47 -21.33 -5.87 -5.84
CA LEU A 47 -20.34 -6.84 -5.37
C LEU A 47 -18.97 -6.20 -5.15
N THR A 48 -18.54 -5.31 -6.06
CA THR A 48 -17.35 -4.48 -5.88
C THR A 48 -17.45 -3.66 -4.59
N CYS A 49 -18.57 -2.96 -4.37
CA CYS A 49 -18.77 -2.13 -3.18
C CYS A 49 -18.69 -2.94 -1.88
N VAL A 50 -19.33 -4.11 -1.83
CA VAL A 50 -19.36 -4.98 -0.66
C VAL A 50 -17.97 -5.53 -0.33
N TYR A 51 -17.24 -6.03 -1.33
CA TYR A 51 -15.86 -6.49 -1.12
C TYR A 51 -14.93 -5.36 -0.70
N TYR A 52 -15.05 -4.19 -1.32
CA TYR A 52 -14.28 -3.01 -0.96
C TYR A 52 -14.54 -2.60 0.50
N ARG A 53 -15.80 -2.36 0.88
CA ARG A 53 -16.18 -1.92 2.23
C ARG A 53 -15.76 -2.92 3.30
N TYR A 54 -15.91 -4.21 3.03
CA TYR A 54 -15.46 -5.24 3.98
C TYR A 54 -13.93 -5.30 4.07
N GLY A 55 -13.23 -5.12 2.95
CA GLY A 55 -11.78 -4.95 2.93
C GLY A 55 -11.32 -3.77 3.78
N VAL A 56 -12.01 -2.61 3.70
CA VAL A 56 -11.73 -1.44 4.52
C VAL A 56 -12.00 -1.72 6.01
N TYR A 57 -13.15 -2.32 6.33
CA TYR A 57 -13.48 -2.74 7.69
C TYR A 57 -12.36 -3.60 8.31
N LEU A 58 -11.93 -4.64 7.59
CA LEU A 58 -10.83 -5.50 8.04
C LEU A 58 -9.51 -4.75 8.24
N ALA A 59 -9.22 -3.72 7.43
CA ALA A 59 -8.02 -2.90 7.62
C ALA A 59 -8.10 -2.06 8.90
N ASN A 60 -9.30 -1.53 9.21
CA ASN A 60 -9.53 -0.75 10.43
C ASN A 60 -9.39 -1.63 11.68
N GLU A 61 -9.82 -2.90 11.60
CA GLU A 61 -9.61 -3.91 12.64
C GLU A 61 -8.17 -4.48 12.68
N GLY A 62 -7.26 -3.99 11.82
CA GLY A 62 -5.87 -4.43 11.78
C GLY A 62 -5.61 -5.75 11.04
N TYR A 63 -6.64 -6.39 10.47
CA TYR A 63 -6.54 -7.62 9.67
C TYR A 63 -6.05 -7.35 8.23
N TYR A 64 -4.88 -6.73 8.08
CA TYR A 64 -4.37 -6.22 6.81
C TYR A 64 -4.21 -7.28 5.69
N GLN A 65 -3.80 -8.52 6.01
CA GLN A 65 -3.68 -9.57 4.97
C GLN A 65 -5.06 -9.99 4.44
N LYS A 66 -6.07 -10.11 5.33
CA LYS A 66 -7.44 -10.43 4.91
C LYS A 66 -8.04 -9.26 4.12
N SER A 67 -7.82 -8.04 4.59
CA SER A 67 -8.20 -6.81 3.88
C SER A 67 -7.68 -6.81 2.44
N LEU A 68 -6.38 -7.07 2.25
CA LEU A 68 -5.76 -7.13 0.93
C LEU A 68 -6.47 -8.12 -0.01
N SER A 69 -6.81 -9.32 0.49
CA SER A 69 -7.52 -10.33 -0.30
C SER A 69 -8.89 -9.85 -0.78
N TYR A 70 -9.64 -9.14 0.06
CA TYR A 70 -10.96 -8.63 -0.33
C TYR A 70 -10.88 -7.40 -1.25
N LEU A 71 -9.87 -6.54 -1.06
CA LEU A 71 -9.59 -5.45 -2.02
C LEU A 71 -9.20 -6.00 -3.40
N GLU A 72 -8.45 -7.11 -3.44
CA GLU A 72 -8.13 -7.79 -4.70
C GLU A 72 -9.36 -8.39 -5.37
N LYS A 73 -10.25 -9.05 -4.61
CA LYS A 73 -11.55 -9.51 -5.13
C LYS A 73 -12.39 -8.36 -5.68
N SER A 74 -12.42 -7.23 -4.98
CA SER A 74 -13.12 -6.02 -5.44
C SER A 74 -12.60 -5.53 -6.80
N LEU A 75 -11.27 -5.51 -6.98
CA LEU A 75 -10.64 -5.13 -8.25
C LEU A 75 -10.92 -6.14 -9.35
N THR A 76 -10.87 -7.44 -9.06
CA THR A 76 -11.20 -8.51 -10.01
C THR A 76 -12.62 -8.35 -10.53
N VAL A 77 -13.62 -8.25 -9.65
CA VAL A 77 -15.02 -8.07 -10.05
C VAL A 77 -15.20 -6.83 -10.93
N LEU A 78 -14.57 -5.71 -10.55
CA LEU A 78 -14.66 -4.46 -11.32
C LEU A 78 -13.99 -4.57 -12.70
N THR A 79 -12.88 -5.28 -12.78
CA THR A 79 -12.11 -5.46 -14.03
C THR A 79 -12.83 -6.40 -14.99
N ASP A 80 -13.36 -7.52 -14.48
CA ASP A 80 -14.12 -8.48 -15.29
C ASP A 80 -15.43 -7.85 -15.81
N GLY A 81 -16.06 -6.99 -14.99
CA GLY A 81 -17.26 -6.23 -15.32
C GLY A 81 -17.03 -4.94 -16.11
N ILE A 82 -15.81 -4.64 -16.57
CA ILE A 82 -15.48 -3.34 -17.21
C ILE A 82 -16.38 -2.99 -18.40
N HIS A 83 -16.86 -4.00 -19.13
CA HIS A 83 -17.75 -3.85 -20.28
C HIS A 83 -19.19 -3.45 -19.92
N LEU A 84 -19.56 -3.58 -18.65
CA LEU A 84 -20.89 -3.25 -18.12
C LEU A 84 -20.92 -1.88 -17.42
N VAL A 85 -19.76 -1.27 -17.19
CA VAL A 85 -19.60 -0.06 -16.38
C VAL A 85 -19.07 1.07 -17.25
N SER A 86 -19.57 2.30 -17.06
CA SER A 86 -19.04 3.45 -17.78
C SER A 86 -17.57 3.67 -17.43
N LYS A 87 -16.77 4.14 -18.39
CA LYS A 87 -15.33 4.39 -18.18
C LYS A 87 -15.06 5.30 -16.98
N GLU A 88 -15.90 6.32 -16.79
CA GLU A 88 -15.79 7.25 -15.66
C GLU A 88 -16.05 6.54 -14.32
N THR A 89 -17.14 5.78 -14.22
CA THR A 89 -17.46 5.01 -13.01
C THR A 89 -16.37 3.99 -12.69
N TYR A 90 -15.88 3.27 -13.71
CA TYR A 90 -14.77 2.33 -13.57
C TYR A 90 -13.54 3.03 -13.01
N ASN A 91 -13.11 4.14 -13.62
CA ASN A 91 -11.92 4.87 -13.21
C ASN A 91 -12.01 5.37 -11.76
N ASN A 92 -13.17 5.90 -11.36
CA ASN A 92 -13.37 6.41 -10.00
C ASN A 92 -13.27 5.29 -8.95
N PHE A 93 -14.01 4.19 -9.14
CA PHE A 93 -13.97 3.06 -8.22
C PHE A 93 -12.62 2.34 -8.24
N TYR A 94 -12.03 2.15 -9.42
CA TYR A 94 -10.71 1.55 -9.56
C TYR A 94 -9.66 2.36 -8.81
N ALA A 95 -9.68 3.69 -8.95
CA ALA A 95 -8.77 4.57 -8.24
C ALA A 95 -8.91 4.45 -6.72
N GLU A 96 -10.13 4.42 -6.22
CA GLU A 96 -10.41 4.37 -4.78
C GLU A 96 -10.00 3.03 -4.15
N VAL A 97 -10.36 1.91 -4.79
CA VAL A 97 -9.96 0.57 -4.33
C VAL A 97 -8.44 0.42 -4.41
N LEU A 98 -7.81 0.89 -5.48
CA LEU A 98 -6.36 0.81 -5.66
C LEU A 98 -5.60 1.69 -4.66
N LYS A 99 -6.14 2.86 -4.30
CA LYS A 99 -5.60 3.72 -3.23
C LYS A 99 -5.61 2.98 -1.91
N TYR A 100 -6.75 2.43 -1.50
CA TYR A 100 -6.84 1.65 -0.26
C TYR A 100 -5.94 0.41 -0.28
N LYS A 101 -5.85 -0.30 -1.42
CA LYS A 101 -4.91 -1.42 -1.60
C LYS A 101 -3.47 -0.98 -1.35
N SER A 102 -3.07 0.19 -1.87
CA SER A 102 -1.73 0.75 -1.63
C SER A 102 -1.49 1.02 -0.15
N THR A 103 -2.46 1.61 0.56
CA THR A 103 -2.38 1.87 2.00
C THR A 103 -2.22 0.57 2.80
N VAL A 104 -2.98 -0.48 2.47
CA VAL A 104 -2.87 -1.78 3.14
C VAL A 104 -1.50 -2.42 2.85
N LEU A 105 -1.00 -2.35 1.61
CA LEU A 105 0.33 -2.84 1.26
C LEU A 105 1.44 -2.07 2.01
N TYR A 106 1.28 -0.76 2.17
CA TYR A 106 2.18 0.06 2.98
C TYR A 106 2.20 -0.40 4.43
N ARG A 107 1.03 -0.60 5.05
CA ARG A 107 0.90 -1.10 6.44
C ARG A 107 1.53 -2.48 6.63
N LEU A 108 1.47 -3.33 5.62
CA LEU A 108 2.14 -4.64 5.60
C LEU A 108 3.65 -4.56 5.34
N GLY A 109 4.23 -3.36 5.18
CA GLY A 109 5.64 -3.17 4.85
C GLY A 109 6.02 -3.64 3.44
N LYS A 110 5.03 -3.91 2.56
CA LYS A 110 5.18 -4.32 1.16
C LYS A 110 5.32 -3.07 0.26
N TYR A 111 6.27 -2.19 0.59
CA TYR A 111 6.40 -0.86 -0.03
C TYR A 111 6.58 -0.87 -1.55
N ARG A 112 7.27 -1.87 -2.12
CA ARG A 112 7.43 -1.98 -3.59
C ARG A 112 6.08 -2.14 -4.31
N LYS A 113 5.24 -3.06 -3.83
CA LYS A 113 3.90 -3.28 -4.40
C LYS A 113 2.98 -2.07 -4.17
N SER A 114 3.12 -1.41 -3.03
CA SER A 114 2.43 -0.14 -2.76
C SER A 114 2.81 0.93 -3.78
N LEU A 115 4.11 1.09 -4.07
CA LEU A 115 4.60 2.03 -5.08
C LEU A 115 4.11 1.72 -6.49
N GLU A 116 3.97 0.45 -6.86
CA GLU A 116 3.39 0.05 -8.15
C GLU A 116 1.94 0.54 -8.27
N CYS A 117 1.13 0.35 -7.23
CA CYS A 117 -0.25 0.86 -7.18
C CYS A 117 -0.29 2.39 -7.29
N LEU A 118 0.52 3.08 -6.49
CA LEU A 118 0.60 4.55 -6.48
C LEU A 118 1.13 5.11 -7.80
N LYS A 119 2.03 4.39 -8.47
CA LYS A 119 2.54 4.77 -9.80
C LYS A 119 1.40 4.77 -10.81
N ILE A 120 0.57 3.72 -10.82
CA ILE A 120 -0.62 3.64 -11.69
C ILE A 120 -1.54 4.83 -11.41
N LEU A 121 -1.91 5.07 -10.15
CA LEU A 121 -2.78 6.18 -9.76
C LEU A 121 -2.25 7.53 -10.23
N LYS A 122 -0.97 7.82 -9.93
CA LYS A 122 -0.32 9.07 -10.35
C LYS A 122 -0.28 9.23 -11.87
N THR A 123 -0.07 8.15 -12.63
CA THR A 123 -0.02 8.22 -14.11
C THR A 123 -1.40 8.36 -14.73
N THR A 124 -2.43 7.76 -14.13
CA THR A 124 -3.80 7.79 -14.66
C THR A 124 -4.54 9.07 -14.28
N PHE A 125 -4.23 9.65 -13.11
CA PHE A 125 -4.87 10.86 -12.57
C PHE A 125 -3.80 11.90 -12.18
N PRO A 126 -3.06 12.45 -13.16
CA PRO A 126 -1.98 13.40 -12.89
C PRO A 126 -2.45 14.69 -12.22
N GLU A 127 -3.73 15.04 -12.35
CA GLU A 127 -4.36 16.21 -11.72
C GLU A 127 -4.56 16.05 -10.20
N LYS A 128 -4.50 14.82 -9.68
CA LYS A 128 -4.66 14.54 -8.25
C LYS A 128 -3.31 14.54 -7.55
N ASP A 129 -2.93 15.70 -7.03
CA ASP A 129 -1.68 15.90 -6.27
C ASP A 129 -1.50 14.93 -5.10
N GLU A 130 -2.62 14.50 -4.48
CA GLU A 130 -2.61 13.50 -3.41
C GLU A 130 -1.83 12.23 -3.81
N PHE A 131 -2.05 11.70 -5.02
CA PHE A 131 -1.38 10.47 -5.47
C PHE A 131 0.13 10.67 -5.67
N ARG A 132 0.53 11.88 -6.08
CA ARG A 132 1.94 12.24 -6.19
C ARG A 132 2.60 12.31 -4.81
N ILE A 133 1.91 12.90 -3.84
CA ILE A 133 2.38 13.02 -2.44
C ILE A 133 2.49 11.63 -1.82
N ASP A 134 1.47 10.79 -1.95
CA ASP A 134 1.46 9.41 -1.43
C ASP A 134 2.59 8.58 -2.04
N TYR A 135 2.82 8.70 -3.35
CA TYR A 135 3.93 8.05 -4.03
C TYR A 135 5.29 8.46 -3.45
N GLU A 136 5.50 9.76 -3.24
CA GLU A 136 6.75 10.30 -2.68
C GLU A 136 6.95 9.81 -1.24
N ASN A 137 5.91 9.82 -0.41
CA ASN A 137 5.95 9.32 0.97
C ASN A 137 6.26 7.82 1.03
N CYS A 138 5.61 7.02 0.17
CA CYS A 138 5.88 5.58 0.08
C CYS A 138 7.30 5.29 -0.41
N PHE A 139 7.84 6.12 -1.31
CA PHE A 139 9.22 6.00 -1.77
C PHE A 139 10.21 6.31 -0.65
N GLN A 140 9.96 7.34 0.15
CA GLN A 140 10.77 7.62 1.35
C GLN A 140 10.76 6.46 2.34
N ALA A 141 9.59 5.87 2.60
CA ALA A 141 9.49 4.71 3.49
C ALA A 141 10.30 3.51 2.98
N LEU A 142 10.27 3.24 1.67
CA LEU A 142 11.08 2.19 1.06
C LEU A 142 12.59 2.49 1.18
N LEU A 143 13.00 3.73 0.90
CA LEU A 143 14.39 4.15 1.05
C LEU A 143 14.86 3.98 2.49
N ASN A 144 14.12 4.51 3.47
CA ASN A 144 14.43 4.39 4.90
C ASN A 144 14.54 2.92 5.33
N LYS A 145 13.60 2.05 4.90
CA LYS A 145 13.67 0.61 5.21
C LYS A 145 14.96 -0.02 4.67
N SER A 146 15.45 0.45 3.52
CA SER A 146 16.62 -0.10 2.84
C SER A 146 17.94 0.44 3.43
N ILE A 147 17.95 1.70 3.85
CA ILE A 147 19.14 2.42 4.34
C ILE A 147 19.35 2.21 5.85
N ASN A 148 18.30 2.14 6.66
CA ASN A 148 18.40 2.01 8.12
C ASN A 148 19.32 0.85 8.59
N PRO A 149 19.25 -0.36 8.00
CA PRO A 149 20.18 -1.44 8.35
C PRO A 149 21.65 -1.11 8.05
N LEU A 150 21.92 -0.31 7.02
CA LEU A 150 23.27 0.10 6.65
C LEU A 150 23.85 1.07 7.70
N TYR A 151 23.03 1.98 8.24
CA TYR A 151 23.47 2.82 9.36
C TYR A 151 23.85 1.99 10.58
N LEU A 152 23.07 0.95 10.91
CA LEU A 152 23.40 0.07 12.02
C LEU A 152 24.75 -0.61 11.80
N PHE A 153 25.04 -1.06 10.57
CA PHE A 153 26.33 -1.64 10.23
C PHE A 153 27.49 -0.65 10.44
N VAL A 154 27.33 0.61 10.00
CA VAL A 154 28.35 1.65 10.22
C VAL A 154 28.60 1.91 11.70
N ILE A 155 27.53 2.02 12.49
CA ILE A 155 27.63 2.25 13.94
C ILE A 155 28.34 1.10 14.62
N LEU A 156 27.99 -0.15 14.29
CA LEU A 156 28.66 -1.34 14.83
C LEU A 156 30.14 -1.38 14.42
N PHE A 157 30.44 -1.04 13.17
CA PHE A 157 31.81 -0.98 12.68
C PHE A 157 32.66 0.05 13.45
N TRP A 158 32.13 1.26 13.67
CA TRP A 158 32.81 2.27 14.49
C TRP A 158 32.92 1.89 15.97
N ALA A 159 31.93 1.19 16.52
CA ALA A 159 32.03 0.67 17.88
C ALA A 159 33.20 -0.32 18.02
N ILE A 160 33.36 -1.24 17.07
CA ILE A 160 34.49 -2.19 17.03
C ILE A 160 35.81 -1.43 16.90
N TYR A 161 35.88 -0.45 16.00
CA TYR A 161 37.06 0.40 15.85
C TYR A 161 37.43 1.12 17.15
N GLY A 162 36.45 1.73 17.83
CA GLY A 162 36.67 2.41 19.11
C GLY A 162 37.14 1.47 20.21
N ILE A 163 36.65 0.22 20.25
CA ILE A 163 37.13 -0.79 21.20
C ILE A 163 38.60 -1.15 20.92
N ASP A 164 38.97 -1.40 19.66
CA ASP A 164 40.35 -1.73 19.28
C ASP A 164 41.35 -0.61 19.61
N HIS A 165 41.01 0.64 19.26
CA HIS A 165 41.92 1.78 19.41
C HIS A 165 41.97 2.38 20.81
N TRP A 166 40.84 2.41 21.53
CA TRP A 166 40.76 3.16 22.79
C TRP A 166 40.61 2.29 24.02
N LEU A 167 39.98 1.11 23.90
CA LEU A 167 39.79 0.21 25.04
C LEU A 167 40.91 -0.83 25.13
N LEU A 168 41.28 -1.44 24.00
CA LEU A 168 42.26 -2.51 23.94
C LEU A 168 43.67 -2.03 23.56
N ASP A 169 43.78 -0.86 22.91
CA ASP A 169 45.03 -0.29 22.37
C ASP A 169 45.83 -1.28 21.51
N THR A 170 45.12 -2.19 20.85
CA THR A 170 45.72 -3.25 20.02
C THR A 170 46.11 -2.73 18.64
N ASN A 171 45.51 -1.62 18.19
CA ASN A 171 45.74 -1.00 16.88
C ASN A 171 45.65 -2.00 15.71
N PHE A 172 44.82 -3.04 15.86
CA PHE A 172 44.64 -4.09 14.88
C PHE A 172 43.94 -3.56 13.62
N LEU A 173 42.99 -2.66 13.79
CA LEU A 173 42.31 -1.98 12.69
C LEU A 173 43.11 -0.74 12.27
N PRO A 174 43.55 -0.60 11.01
CA PRO A 174 44.25 0.59 10.57
C PRO A 174 43.38 1.86 10.65
N SER A 175 43.98 3.03 10.90
CA SER A 175 43.25 4.30 11.00
C SER A 175 42.44 4.68 9.75
N TRP A 176 42.85 4.23 8.55
CA TRP A 176 42.08 4.46 7.32
C TRP A 176 40.71 3.76 7.32
N THR A 177 40.51 2.74 8.17
CA THR A 177 39.23 2.04 8.29
C THR A 177 38.12 2.97 8.81
N PHE A 178 38.45 3.85 9.76
CA PHE A 178 37.53 4.88 10.25
C PHE A 178 37.05 5.80 9.11
N ASN A 179 37.98 6.23 8.25
CA ASN A 179 37.68 7.10 7.10
C ASN A 179 36.72 6.42 6.12
N ILE A 180 36.86 5.12 5.87
CA ILE A 180 35.90 4.39 5.01
C ILE A 180 34.50 4.39 5.62
N GLY A 181 34.38 4.12 6.93
CA GLY A 181 33.09 4.21 7.63
C GLY A 181 32.47 5.60 7.49
N TRP A 182 33.29 6.65 7.60
CA TRP A 182 32.87 8.04 7.43
C TRP A 182 32.38 8.37 6.02
N TYR A 183 33.14 8.01 4.98
CA TYR A 183 32.70 8.21 3.60
C TYR A 183 31.42 7.44 3.29
N PHE A 184 31.32 6.20 3.76
CA PHE A 184 30.13 5.39 3.56
C PHE A 184 28.91 6.00 4.26
N TRP A 185 29.08 6.50 5.49
CA TRP A 185 28.03 7.23 6.21
C TRP A 185 27.54 8.47 5.45
N ILE A 186 28.46 9.29 4.93
CA ILE A 186 28.12 10.46 4.11
C ILE A 186 27.29 10.05 2.89
N VAL A 187 27.72 9.00 2.18
CA VAL A 187 26.98 8.49 1.00
C VAL A 187 25.55 8.10 1.40
N LEU A 188 25.36 7.39 2.52
CA LEU A 188 24.02 7.03 2.99
C LEU A 188 23.16 8.26 3.29
N VAL A 189 23.72 9.29 3.94
CA VAL A 189 23.03 10.56 4.23
C VAL A 189 22.61 11.27 2.94
N VAL A 190 23.48 11.31 1.94
CA VAL A 190 23.17 11.92 0.63
C VAL A 190 22.05 11.16 -0.09
N ILE A 191 22.07 9.81 -0.06
CA ILE A 191 21.01 9.00 -0.67
C ILE A 191 19.67 9.20 0.07
N GLN A 192 19.69 9.23 1.41
CA GLN A 192 18.48 9.33 2.21
C GLN A 192 17.84 10.73 2.15
N PHE A 193 18.64 11.79 2.19
CA PHE A 193 18.12 13.17 2.32
C PHE A 193 18.36 14.02 1.07
N GLY A 194 19.52 13.88 0.43
CA GLY A 194 19.89 14.66 -0.75
C GLY A 194 19.07 14.30 -1.98
N PHE A 195 18.96 13.01 -2.30
CA PHE A 195 18.25 12.55 -3.50
C PHE A 195 16.75 12.92 -3.51
N PRO A 196 15.99 12.73 -2.41
CA PRO A 196 14.62 13.21 -2.33
C PRO A 196 14.46 14.72 -2.47
N TRP A 197 15.40 15.48 -1.90
CA TRP A 197 15.38 16.94 -1.94
C TRP A 197 15.62 17.46 -3.35
N ILE A 198 16.65 16.98 -4.05
CA ILE A 198 16.94 17.34 -5.46
C ILE A 198 15.74 17.04 -6.36
N LYS A 199 15.06 15.91 -6.16
CA LYS A 199 13.88 15.54 -6.94
C LYS A 199 12.68 16.50 -6.74
N ARG A 200 12.61 17.22 -5.62
CA ARG A 200 11.58 18.24 -5.37
C ARG A 200 11.85 19.56 -6.09
N PHE A 201 13.10 19.92 -6.36
CA PHE A 201 13.48 21.15 -7.06
C PHE A 201 13.45 21.03 -8.58
N ASN A 202 13.61 19.83 -9.13
CA ASN A 202 13.57 19.58 -10.58
C ASN A 202 12.13 19.36 -11.12
N LYS A 203 11.12 19.88 -10.43
CA LYS A 203 9.71 19.89 -10.83
C LYS A 203 9.17 21.30 -10.71
#